data_AF-A0A932ZB61-F1
#
_entry.id   AF-A0A932ZB61-F1
#
_cell.length_a   1.000
_cell.length_b   1.000
_cell.length_c   1.000
_cell.angle_alpha   90.00
_cell.angle_beta   90.00
_cell.angle_gamma   90.00
#
_symmetry.space_group_name_H-M   'P 1'
#
loop_
_entity.id
_entity.type
_entity.pdbx_description
1 polymer ?
#
loop_
_entity_poly.entity_id
_entity_poly.type
_entity_poly.pdbx_seq_one_letter_code
_entity_poly.pdbx_strand_id
1 'polypeptide(L)'
;MALTVYGFHDRPHDFAVTKVAAPLEECVFLLDFSRPLQKIRWLGVTNRWLGITVALMVPVVHQGEEKGEFVMGISRGEPYFHDLPKLWREHRGAVRTMKSERVGGLELIAAFGTHFPENY
;
A
#
# COMPACT_ATOMS: atom_id res chain seq x y z
N MET A 1 8.97 7.98 -7.47
CA MET A 1 8.52 9.10 -6.61
C MET A 1 8.41 8.61 -5.18
N ALA A 2 8.52 9.47 -4.17
CA ALA A 2 8.48 9.04 -2.77
C ALA A 2 7.06 8.72 -2.30
N LEU A 3 6.91 7.64 -1.54
CA LEU A 3 5.65 7.30 -0.88
C LEU A 3 5.30 8.37 0.16
N THR A 4 4.07 8.85 0.14
CA THR A 4 3.46 9.65 1.20
C THR A 4 2.43 8.81 1.94
N VAL A 5 2.41 8.90 3.26
CA VAL A 5 1.50 8.16 4.14
C VAL A 5 0.81 9.15 5.09
N TYR A 6 -0.52 9.09 5.13
CA TYR A 6 -1.35 9.92 6.00
C TYR A 6 -2.11 9.03 6.99
N GLY A 7 -1.93 9.26 8.29
CA GLY A 7 -2.72 8.61 9.33
C GLY A 7 -3.89 9.46 9.79
N PHE A 8 -4.95 8.82 10.28
CA PHE A 8 -6.15 9.48 10.79
C PHE A 8 -6.23 9.31 12.32
N HIS A 9 -6.54 10.38 13.05
CA HIS A 9 -6.58 10.36 14.52
C HIS A 9 -7.75 9.52 15.07
N ASP A 10 -8.91 9.56 14.41
CA ASP A 10 -10.14 8.85 14.76
C ASP A 10 -10.20 7.43 14.17
N ARG A 11 -9.29 7.09 13.24
CA ARG A 11 -9.27 5.81 12.50
C ARG A 11 -7.87 5.22 12.52
N PRO A 12 -7.45 4.59 13.62
CA PRO A 12 -6.06 4.18 13.84
C PRO A 12 -5.56 3.08 12.90
N HIS A 13 -6.44 2.45 12.10
CA HIS A 13 -6.09 1.43 11.13
C HIS A 13 -6.21 1.90 9.67
N ASP A 14 -6.72 3.12 9.46
CA ASP A 14 -6.81 3.71 8.13
C ASP A 14 -5.54 4.53 7.90
N PHE A 15 -4.87 4.28 6.79
CA PHE A 15 -3.69 5.04 6.37
C PHE A 15 -3.80 5.28 4.87
N ALA A 16 -4.01 6.53 4.48
CA ALA A 16 -4.08 6.90 3.07
C ALA A 16 -2.68 7.01 2.48
N VAL A 17 -2.52 6.56 1.23
CA VAL A 17 -1.21 6.47 0.59
C VAL A 17 -1.24 6.86 -0.87
N THR A 18 -0.13 7.47 -1.31
CA THR A 18 0.07 7.90 -2.69
C THR A 18 1.57 8.02 -2.97
N LYS A 19 2.00 7.81 -4.22
CA LYS A 19 3.37 8.16 -4.68
C LYS A 19 3.41 9.47 -5.45
N VAL A 20 2.28 10.11 -5.70
CA VAL A 20 2.22 11.46 -6.28
C VAL A 20 2.05 12.51 -5.19
N ALA A 21 2.48 13.74 -5.47
CA ALA A 21 2.26 14.87 -4.57
C ALA A 21 0.77 15.26 -4.62
N ALA A 22 -0.03 14.61 -3.78
CA ALA A 22 -1.45 14.86 -3.63
C ALA A 22 -1.78 15.14 -2.15
N PRO A 23 -2.71 16.08 -1.87
CA PRO A 23 -3.22 16.30 -0.53
C PRO A 23 -4.04 15.09 -0.05
N LEU A 24 -4.33 15.04 1.25
CA LEU A 24 -5.05 13.91 1.86
C LEU A 24 -6.42 13.68 1.24
N GLU A 25 -7.13 14.76 0.89
CA GLU A 25 -8.47 14.77 0.31
C GLU A 25 -8.52 14.09 -1.06
N GLU A 26 -7.39 14.04 -1.77
CA GLU A 26 -7.24 13.39 -3.07
C GLU A 26 -6.72 11.95 -2.95
N CYS A 27 -6.37 11.47 -1.75
CA CYS A 27 -5.81 10.13 -1.57
C CYS A 27 -6.90 9.06 -1.43
N VAL A 28 -7.19 8.36 -2.53
CA VAL A 28 -8.28 7.36 -2.59
C VAL A 28 -7.86 5.93 -2.24
N PHE A 29 -6.56 5.67 -2.06
CA PHE A 29 -6.03 4.36 -1.66
C PHE A 29 -5.61 4.34 -0.20
N LEU A 30 -5.92 3.24 0.48
CA LEU A 30 -5.52 2.94 1.84
C LEU A 30 -4.56 1.75 1.89
N LEU A 31 -3.70 1.69 2.90
CA LEU A 31 -2.96 0.46 3.22
C LEU A 31 -3.93 -0.66 3.61
N ASP A 32 -3.74 -1.84 3.04
CA ASP A 32 -4.61 -2.99 3.29
C ASP A 32 -3.93 -4.01 4.21
N PHE A 33 -4.05 -3.78 5.52
CA PHE A 33 -3.48 -4.67 6.53
C PHE A 33 -4.18 -6.02 6.67
N SER A 34 -5.33 -6.22 6.01
CA SER A 34 -5.98 -7.53 5.94
C SER A 34 -5.16 -8.51 5.09
N ARG A 35 -4.33 -7.99 4.17
CA ARG A 35 -3.43 -8.76 3.32
C ARG A 35 -1.99 -8.71 3.85
N PRO A 36 -1.21 -9.80 3.70
CA PRO A 36 0.18 -9.83 4.16
C PRO A 36 1.08 -8.95 3.30
N LEU A 37 1.98 -8.20 3.95
CA LEU A 37 3.11 -7.54 3.30
C LEU A 37 4.07 -8.58 2.72
N GLN A 38 4.34 -8.52 1.42
CA GLN A 38 5.27 -9.45 0.78
C GLN A 38 6.67 -8.83 0.68
N LYS A 39 7.70 -9.67 0.76
CA LYS A 39 9.10 -9.26 0.74
C LYS A 39 9.81 -9.87 -0.46
N ILE A 40 10.45 -9.05 -1.27
CA ILE A 40 11.31 -9.48 -2.38
C ILE A 40 12.77 -9.47 -1.88
N ARG A 41 13.53 -10.53 -2.15
CA ARG A 41 14.93 -10.68 -1.72
C ARG A 41 15.87 -10.79 -2.92
N TRP A 42 17.09 -10.25 -2.81
CA TRP A 42 18.09 -10.19 -3.90
C TRP A 42 18.53 -11.55 -4.46
N LEU A 43 18.38 -12.62 -3.66
CA LEU A 43 18.58 -14.03 -4.06
C LEU A 43 17.26 -14.83 -3.98
N GLY A 44 16.13 -14.11 -3.87
CA GLY A 44 14.82 -14.65 -3.50
C GLY A 44 14.02 -15.26 -4.63
N VAL A 45 14.47 -15.13 -5.89
CA VAL A 45 13.88 -15.87 -7.01
C VAL A 45 14.10 -17.38 -6.83
N THR A 46 15.18 -17.78 -6.16
CA THR A 46 15.52 -19.19 -5.88
C THR A 46 15.27 -19.62 -4.43
N ASN A 47 15.21 -18.70 -3.43
CA ASN A 47 14.83 -19.03 -2.05
C ASN A 47 14.13 -17.88 -1.31
N ARG A 48 12.83 -18.04 -1.01
CA ARG A 48 12.00 -17.02 -0.32
C ARG A 48 12.47 -16.66 1.11
N TRP A 49 13.32 -17.48 1.73
CA TRP A 49 13.73 -17.33 3.12
C TRP A 49 15.14 -16.77 3.31
N LEU A 50 16.00 -16.86 2.30
CA LEU A 50 17.41 -16.43 2.37
C LEU A 50 17.66 -15.17 1.54
N GLY A 51 18.54 -14.30 2.06
CA GLY A 51 19.01 -13.11 1.37
C GLY A 51 18.41 -11.78 1.85
N ILE A 52 19.00 -10.70 1.35
CA ILE A 52 18.67 -9.33 1.74
C ILE A 52 17.32 -8.93 1.12
N THR A 53 16.39 -8.41 1.92
CA THR A 53 15.15 -7.80 1.38
C THR A 53 15.50 -6.53 0.62
N VAL A 54 15.12 -6.50 -0.66
CA VAL A 54 15.40 -5.41 -1.61
C VAL A 54 14.16 -4.63 -2.00
N ALA A 55 12.97 -5.21 -1.84
CA ALA A 55 11.70 -4.51 -2.03
C ALA A 55 10.58 -5.12 -1.18
N LEU A 56 9.53 -4.34 -0.96
CA LEU A 56 8.27 -4.75 -0.37
C LEU A 56 7.17 -4.65 -1.41
N MET A 57 6.29 -5.64 -1.47
CA MET A 57 5.01 -5.52 -2.16
C MET A 57 3.96 -5.21 -1.10
N VAL A 58 3.44 -3.99 -1.14
CA VAL A 58 2.58 -3.40 -0.13
C VAL A 58 1.13 -3.43 -0.64
N PRO A 59 0.26 -4.25 -0.05
CA PRO A 59 -1.16 -4.26 -0.41
C PRO A 59 -1.83 -2.91 -0.17
N VAL A 60 -2.57 -2.42 -1.17
CA VAL A 60 -3.41 -1.21 -1.07
C VAL A 60 -4.81 -1.50 -1.57
N VAL A 61 -5.79 -0.80 -1.00
CA VAL A 61 -7.21 -0.95 -1.32
C VAL A 61 -7.82 0.41 -1.60
N HIS A 62 -8.57 0.53 -2.68
CA HIS A 62 -9.33 1.75 -2.96
C HIS A 62 -10.49 1.87 -1.96
N GLN A 63 -10.84 3.09 -1.54
CA GLN A 63 -11.93 3.32 -0.58
C GLN A 63 -13.29 2.74 -1.05
N GLY A 64 -13.50 2.69 -2.36
CA GLY A 64 -14.70 2.13 -2.99
C GLY A 64 -14.66 0.62 -3.29
N GLU A 65 -13.56 -0.07 -2.98
CA GLU A 65 -13.46 -1.53 -3.13
C GLU A 65 -13.86 -2.24 -1.83
N GLU A 66 -14.52 -3.40 -1.92
CA GLU A 66 -14.76 -4.24 -0.74
C GLU A 66 -13.50 -5.00 -0.29
N LYS A 67 -12.71 -5.46 -1.26
CA LYS A 67 -11.44 -6.18 -1.10
C LYS A 67 -10.44 -5.57 -2.06
N GLY A 68 -9.23 -5.27 -1.60
CA GLY A 68 -8.20 -4.71 -2.47
C GLY A 68 -7.56 -5.78 -3.34
N GLU A 69 -7.28 -5.44 -4.60
CA GLU A 69 -6.56 -6.31 -5.53
C GLU A 69 -5.17 -5.78 -5.87
N PHE A 70 -4.92 -4.49 -5.60
CA PHE A 70 -3.67 -3.82 -5.96
C PHE A 70 -2.56 -3.99 -4.92
N VAL A 71 -1.32 -3.89 -5.40
CA VAL A 71 -0.09 -3.86 -4.61
C VAL A 71 0.84 -2.78 -5.15
N MET A 72 1.45 -1.99 -4.26
CA MET A 72 2.51 -1.04 -4.63
C MET A 72 3.88 -1.58 -4.21
N GLY A 73 4.88 -1.43 -5.06
CA GLY A 73 6.27 -1.80 -4.78
C GLY A 73 7.02 -0.68 -4.06
N ILE A 74 7.72 -1.00 -2.99
CA ILE A 74 8.61 -0.08 -2.26
C ILE A 74 10.00 -0.69 -2.19
N SER A 75 10.97 -0.05 -2.85
CA SER A 75 12.35 -0.49 -2.91
C SER A 75 13.07 -0.17 -1.60
N ARG A 76 14.16 -0.89 -1.30
CA ARG A 76 14.96 -0.70 -0.08
C ARG A 76 15.48 0.73 0.12
N GLY A 77 15.75 1.44 -0.97
CA GLY A 77 16.23 2.82 -0.93
C GLY A 77 15.11 3.88 -0.80
N GLU A 78 13.84 3.48 -0.84
CA GLU A 78 12.72 4.40 -0.73
C GLU A 78 12.38 4.72 0.74
N PRO A 79 11.84 5.92 1.02
CA PRO A 79 11.27 6.24 2.33
C PRO A 79 10.25 5.20 2.79
N TYR A 80 10.10 5.07 4.11
CA TYR A 80 9.20 4.11 4.77
C TYR A 80 9.48 2.62 4.54
N PHE A 81 10.48 2.23 3.74
CA PHE A 81 10.82 0.81 3.54
C PHE A 81 11.06 0.07 4.87
N HIS A 82 11.72 0.72 5.83
CA HIS A 82 12.00 0.13 7.14
C HIS A 82 10.83 0.24 8.13
N ASP A 83 9.93 1.20 7.93
CA ASP A 83 8.80 1.47 8.82
C ASP A 83 7.57 0.63 8.48
N LEU A 84 7.32 0.37 7.19
CA LEU A 84 6.19 -0.42 6.73
C LEU A 84 6.11 -1.82 7.36
N PRO A 85 7.22 -2.59 7.52
CA PRO A 85 7.16 -3.86 8.24
C PRO A 85 6.76 -3.71 9.71
N LYS A 86 7.10 -2.60 10.36
CA LYS A 86 6.69 -2.33 11.74
C LYS A 86 5.18 -2.02 11.77
N LEU A 87 4.73 -1.12 10.91
CA LEU A 87 3.32 -0.77 10.76
C LEU A 87 2.46 -2.01 10.47
N TRP A 88 2.92 -2.91 9.59
CA TRP A 88 2.20 -4.16 9.30
C TRP A 88 2.10 -5.12 10.48
N ARG A 89 3.06 -5.09 11.43
CA ARG A 89 2.94 -5.90 12.66
C ARG A 89 1.91 -5.31 13.62
N GLU A 90 1.84 -3.98 13.69
CA GLU A 90 0.96 -3.25 14.60
C GLU A 90 -0.52 -3.34 14.19
N HIS A 91 -0.80 -3.33 12.89
CA HIS A 91 -2.17 -3.32 12.37
C HIS A 91 -2.58 -4.62 11.67
N ARG A 92 -1.83 -5.72 11.83
CA ARG A 92 -2.05 -6.97 11.11
C ARG A 92 -3.49 -7.47 11.22
N GLY A 93 -4.14 -7.71 10.07
CA GLY A 93 -5.50 -8.23 10.01
C GLY A 93 -6.57 -7.19 10.32
N ALA A 94 -6.20 -5.93 10.55
CA ALA A 94 -7.16 -4.86 10.75
C ALA A 94 -8.02 -4.66 9.50
N VAL A 95 -9.30 -4.40 9.73
CA VAL A 95 -10.26 -4.06 8.69
C VAL A 95 -10.36 -2.54 8.65
N ARG A 96 -10.14 -1.94 7.47
CA ARG A 96 -10.34 -0.50 7.27
C ARG A 96 -11.75 -0.09 7.66
N THR A 97 -11.89 1.13 8.16
CA THR A 97 -13.19 1.72 8.49
C THR A 97 -13.68 2.68 7.41
N MET A 98 -12.76 3.38 6.76
CA MET A 98 -13.06 4.29 5.66
C MET A 98 -13.49 3.52 4.41
N LYS A 99 -14.65 3.89 3.88
CA LYS A 99 -15.24 3.37 2.65
C LYS A 99 -15.92 4.51 1.89
N SER A 100 -15.89 4.43 0.56
CA SER A 100 -16.62 5.32 -0.33
C SER A 100 -17.66 4.53 -1.14
N GLU A 101 -18.40 5.22 -2.01
CA GLU A 101 -19.23 4.55 -3.00
C GLU A 101 -18.41 3.59 -3.87
N ARG A 102 -19.07 2.54 -4.36
CA ARG A 102 -18.44 1.52 -5.18
C ARG A 102 -18.01 2.11 -6.51
N VAL A 103 -16.78 1.82 -6.89
CA VAL A 103 -16.16 2.30 -8.12
C VAL A 103 -16.03 1.17 -9.15
N GLY A 104 -16.13 1.51 -10.45
CA GLY A 104 -15.99 0.54 -11.54
C GLY A 104 -14.55 0.07 -11.74
N GLY A 105 -14.35 -1.13 -12.28
CA GLY A 105 -13.00 -1.73 -12.45
C GLY A 105 -12.02 -0.87 -13.27
N LEU A 106 -12.48 -0.27 -14.37
CA LEU A 106 -11.63 0.62 -15.18
C LEU A 106 -11.22 1.89 -14.43
N GLU A 107 -12.12 2.43 -13.63
CA GLU A 107 -11.86 3.63 -12.83
C GLU A 107 -10.88 3.32 -11.69
N LEU A 108 -10.98 2.14 -11.06
CA LEU A 108 -10.00 1.66 -10.08
C LEU A 108 -8.59 1.53 -10.67
N ILE A 109 -8.49 0.94 -11.86
CA ILE A 109 -7.23 0.78 -12.58
C ILE A 109 -6.62 2.15 -12.92
N ALA A 110 -7.44 3.08 -13.42
CA ALA A 110 -7.00 4.44 -13.75
C ALA A 110 -6.56 5.22 -12.50
N ALA A 111 -7.29 5.09 -11.39
CA ALA A 111 -6.92 5.68 -10.11
C ALA A 111 -5.59 5.09 -9.60
N PHE A 112 -5.40 3.77 -9.70
CA PHE A 112 -4.15 3.14 -9.31
C PHE A 112 -2.96 3.66 -10.12
N GLY A 113 -3.09 3.74 -11.45
CA GLY A 113 -2.06 4.31 -12.32
C GLY A 113 -1.75 5.77 -12.01
N THR A 114 -2.77 6.55 -11.61
CA THR A 114 -2.61 7.96 -11.22
C THR A 114 -1.81 8.11 -9.92
N HIS A 115 -2.13 7.29 -8.90
CA HIS A 115 -1.47 7.38 -7.59
C HIS A 115 -0.11 6.67 -7.52
N PHE A 116 0.11 5.67 -8.38
CA PHE A 116 1.30 4.80 -8.37
C PHE A 116 1.85 4.59 -9.79
N PRO A 117 2.31 5.64 -10.48
CA PRO A 117 2.66 5.58 -11.91
C PRO A 117 3.86 4.67 -12.23
N GLU A 118 4.71 4.35 -11.25
CA GLU A 118 5.87 3.45 -11.38
C GLU A 118 5.53 1.97 -11.10
N ASN A 119 4.26 1.68 -10.81
CA ASN A 119 3.78 0.35 -10.42
C ASN A 119 2.82 -0.28 -11.44
N TYR A 120 2.76 0.29 -12.64
CA TYR A 120 1.98 -0.17 -13.77
C TYR A 120 2.85 -0.88 -14.82
#